data_AF-A0A659UKB3-F1
#
_entry.id   AF-A0A659UKB3-F1
#
_cell.length_a   1.000
_cell.length_b   1.000
_cell.length_c   1.000
_cell.angle_alpha   90.00
_cell.angle_beta   90.00
_cell.angle_gamma   90.00
#
_symmetry.space_group_name_H-M   'P 1'
#
loop_
_entity.id
_entity.type
_entity.pdbx_description
1 polymer ?
#
loop_
_entity_poly.entity_id
_entity_poly.type
_entity_poly.pdbx_seq_one_letter_code
_entity_poly.pdbx_strand_id
1 'polypeptide(L)'
;ECGASASDDDTVPAPSEASYTKEPAKPTTVAPKGVTFPSAISAKYASETPGKGRMHTCLDQYYVLKDANALGGLKWIQKGGGFYSLCNAKLKG
;
A
#
# COMPACT_ATOMS: atom_id res chain seq x y z
N GLU A 1 31.78 20.55 -33.51
CA GLU A 1 32.18 21.39 -32.37
C GLU A 1 31.06 21.34 -31.32
N CYS A 2 31.43 20.99 -30.07
CA CYS A 2 30.77 21.21 -28.74
C CYS A 2 29.26 20.90 -28.57
N GLY A 3 28.73 20.14 -27.59
CA GLY A 3 29.19 19.71 -26.27
C GLY A 3 28.60 20.58 -25.14
N ALA A 4 27.63 20.07 -24.35
CA ALA A 4 27.48 20.27 -22.89
C ALA A 4 26.17 19.69 -22.31
N SER A 5 26.31 19.07 -21.14
CA SER A 5 25.34 18.31 -20.33
C SER A 5 24.24 19.13 -19.64
N ALA A 6 23.11 18.49 -19.34
CA ALA A 6 22.35 18.68 -18.10
C ALA A 6 21.55 17.42 -17.79
N SER A 7 21.82 16.82 -16.63
CA SER A 7 21.07 15.71 -16.03
C SER A 7 19.73 16.23 -15.50
N ASP A 8 18.64 15.55 -15.82
CA ASP A 8 17.45 15.47 -14.98
C ASP A 8 16.75 14.14 -15.32
N ASP A 9 16.97 13.15 -14.46
CA ASP A 9 16.34 11.83 -14.51
C ASP A 9 14.91 11.97 -13.95
N ASP A 10 14.02 12.58 -14.74
CA ASP A 10 12.59 12.60 -14.49
C ASP A 10 11.96 11.40 -15.22
N THR A 11 12.05 10.23 -14.59
CA THR A 11 11.19 9.09 -14.94
C THR A 11 10.12 8.94 -13.88
N VAL A 12 9.19 9.91 -13.86
CA VAL A 12 7.87 9.68 -13.28
C VAL A 12 6.98 9.11 -14.39
N PRO A 13 6.64 7.81 -14.40
CA PRO A 13 5.70 7.30 -15.37
C PRO A 13 4.32 7.94 -15.16
N ALA A 14 3.74 8.43 -16.25
CA ALA A 14 2.43 9.07 -16.33
C ALA A 14 1.32 8.20 -15.68
N PRO A 15 0.31 8.80 -15.00
CA PRO A 15 -0.70 8.08 -14.24
C PRO A 15 -1.81 7.43 -15.10
N SER A 16 -1.54 7.19 -16.38
CA SER A 16 -2.56 6.87 -17.38
C SER A 16 -2.31 5.55 -18.09
N GLU A 17 -2.00 4.47 -17.36
CA GLU A 17 -2.35 3.10 -17.81
C GLU A 17 -2.27 2.05 -16.68
N ALA A 18 -2.88 2.32 -15.53
CA ALA A 18 -3.15 1.27 -14.55
C ALA A 18 -4.59 0.77 -14.72
N SER A 19 -4.88 0.08 -15.82
CA SER A 19 -6.10 -0.72 -15.94
C SER A 19 -6.04 -1.89 -14.96
N TYR A 20 -6.45 -1.66 -13.72
CA TYR A 20 -6.70 -2.68 -12.69
C TYR A 20 -7.98 -3.48 -13.03
N THR A 21 -8.02 -4.10 -14.20
CA THR A 21 -9.06 -5.09 -14.56
C THR A 21 -8.73 -6.49 -14.02
N LYS A 22 -7.52 -6.68 -13.49
CA LYS A 22 -7.14 -7.91 -12.82
C LYS A 22 -7.11 -7.67 -11.31
N GLU A 23 -8.00 -8.38 -10.61
CA GLU A 23 -7.98 -8.44 -9.16
C GLU A 23 -6.57 -8.81 -8.69
N PRO A 24 -5.97 -8.06 -7.74
CA PRO A 24 -4.65 -8.38 -7.25
C PRO A 24 -4.69 -9.80 -6.68
N ALA A 25 -3.78 -10.65 -7.16
CA ALA A 25 -3.66 -12.02 -6.70
C ALA A 25 -3.65 -12.03 -5.16
N LYS A 26 -4.46 -12.91 -4.57
CA LYS A 26 -4.59 -13.03 -3.12
C LYS A 26 -3.19 -13.13 -2.50
N PRO A 27 -2.87 -12.29 -1.49
CA PRO A 27 -1.57 -12.36 -0.85
C PRO A 27 -1.35 -13.77 -0.31
N THR A 28 -0.23 -14.39 -0.69
CA THR A 28 0.17 -15.73 -0.25
C THR A 28 0.92 -15.68 1.08
N THR A 29 1.46 -14.50 1.44
CA THR A 29 2.04 -14.22 2.75
C THR A 29 0.96 -14.14 3.80
N VAL A 30 1.04 -15.00 4.82
CA VAL A 30 0.18 -14.91 6.00
C VAL A 30 0.69 -13.80 6.90
N ALA A 31 -0.22 -13.00 7.45
CA ALA A 31 0.15 -11.99 8.43
C ALA A 31 0.73 -12.66 9.69
N PRO A 32 1.85 -12.15 10.24
CA PRO A 32 2.40 -12.63 11.50
C PRO A 32 1.37 -12.55 12.64
N LYS A 33 1.49 -13.43 13.64
CA LYS A 33 0.66 -13.36 14.85
C LYS A 33 0.91 -12.01 15.54
N GLY A 34 -0.16 -11.25 15.78
CA GLY A 34 -0.10 -9.91 16.37
C GLY A 34 -0.35 -8.76 15.41
N VAL A 35 -0.36 -9.01 14.08
CA VAL A 35 -0.71 -7.98 13.09
C VAL A 35 -2.23 -7.90 12.97
N THR A 36 -2.79 -6.77 13.39
CA THR A 36 -4.23 -6.48 13.28
C THR A 36 -4.53 -5.62 12.06
N PHE A 37 -5.53 -6.02 11.27
CA PHE A 37 -6.00 -5.24 10.14
C PHE A 37 -7.34 -4.58 10.46
N PRO A 38 -7.60 -3.37 9.91
CA PRO A 38 -8.91 -2.75 10.02
C PRO A 38 -9.93 -3.56 9.21
N SER A 39 -11.17 -3.59 9.71
CA SER A 39 -12.30 -4.26 9.03
C SER A 39 -13.04 -3.36 8.05
N ALA A 40 -12.91 -2.03 8.19
CA ALA A 40 -13.50 -1.04 7.32
C ALA A 40 -12.56 0.16 7.12
N ILE A 41 -12.82 0.96 6.08
CA ILE A 41 -12.16 2.26 5.90
C ILE A 41 -12.48 3.14 7.11
N SER A 42 -11.47 3.78 7.69
CA SER A 42 -11.68 4.69 8.82
C SER A 42 -12.63 5.82 8.43
N ALA A 43 -13.55 6.19 9.32
CA ALA A 43 -14.47 7.30 9.12
C ALA A 43 -13.73 8.62 8.80
N LYS A 44 -12.48 8.76 9.27
CA LYS A 44 -11.58 9.88 8.96
C LYS A 44 -11.34 10.07 7.46
N TYR A 45 -11.41 8.98 6.69
CA TYR A 45 -11.19 8.96 5.24
C TYR A 45 -12.47 8.63 4.45
N ALA A 46 -13.63 8.65 5.10
CA ALA A 46 -14.90 8.34 4.45
C ALA A 46 -15.27 9.35 3.35
N SER A 47 -14.77 10.58 3.43
CA SER A 47 -14.97 11.63 2.40
C SER A 47 -14.04 11.48 1.19
N GLU A 48 -13.05 10.58 1.26
CA GLU A 48 -12.15 10.32 0.13
C GLU A 48 -12.68 9.21 -0.77
N THR A 49 -12.07 9.06 -1.95
CA THR A 49 -12.41 7.93 -2.82
C THR A 49 -12.09 6.61 -2.10
N PRO A 50 -12.87 5.53 -2.32
CA PRO A 50 -12.65 4.25 -1.64
C PRO A 50 -11.23 3.69 -1.84
N GLY A 51 -10.58 3.98 -2.97
CA GLY A 51 -9.17 3.65 -3.20
C GLY A 51 -8.24 4.37 -2.21
N LYS A 52 -8.37 5.69 -2.08
CA LYS A 52 -7.52 6.51 -1.22
C LYS A 52 -7.80 6.23 0.27
N GLY A 53 -9.08 6.12 0.65
CA GLY A 53 -9.46 5.83 2.02
C GLY A 53 -8.92 4.49 2.53
N ARG A 54 -8.90 3.44 1.69
CA ARG A 54 -8.23 2.17 2.02
C ARG A 54 -6.74 2.36 2.24
N MET A 55 -6.08 3.10 1.35
CA MET A 55 -4.63 3.34 1.42
C MET A 55 -4.25 4.04 2.72
N HIS A 56 -4.92 5.14 3.05
CA HIS A 56 -4.68 5.88 4.30
C HIS A 56 -5.03 5.07 5.54
N THR A 57 -6.17 4.36 5.54
CA THR A 57 -6.56 3.51 6.68
C THR A 57 -5.52 2.42 6.94
N CYS A 58 -5.04 1.77 5.89
CA CYS A 58 -3.97 0.77 6.02
C CYS A 58 -2.66 1.41 6.47
N LEU A 59 -2.32 2.59 5.96
CA LEU A 59 -1.07 3.28 6.28
C LEU A 59 -1.01 3.68 7.76
N ASP A 60 -2.08 4.27 8.27
CA ASP A 60 -2.22 4.60 9.69
C ASP A 60 -2.03 3.35 10.55
N GLN A 61 -2.72 2.26 10.21
CA GLN A 61 -2.62 1.04 10.99
C GLN A 61 -1.22 0.40 10.93
N TYR A 62 -0.55 0.50 9.78
CA TYR A 62 0.84 0.06 9.63
C TYR A 62 1.76 0.83 10.55
N TYR A 63 1.64 2.17 10.62
CA TYR A 63 2.48 2.98 11.50
C TYR A 63 2.21 2.70 12.98
N VAL A 64 0.94 2.52 13.37
CA VAL A 64 0.58 2.12 14.73
C VAL A 64 1.25 0.79 15.11
N LEU A 65 1.21 -0.21 14.23
CA LEU A 65 1.85 -1.50 14.47
C LEU A 65 3.38 -1.41 14.40
N LYS A 66 3.92 -0.51 13.56
CA LYS A 66 5.35 -0.27 13.45
C LYS A 66 5.90 0.32 14.74
N ASP A 67 5.22 1.32 15.28
CA ASP A 67 5.56 1.98 16.54
C ASP A 67 5.44 1.00 17.71
N ALA A 68 4.39 0.19 17.73
CA ALA A 68 4.20 -0.89 18.71
C ALA A 68 5.12 -2.11 18.50
N ASN A 69 6.01 -2.10 17.49
CA ASN A 69 6.85 -3.23 17.07
C ASN A 69 6.04 -4.55 16.85
N ALA A 70 4.77 -4.42 16.49
CA ALA A 70 3.79 -5.50 16.33
C ALA A 70 3.67 -6.00 14.89
N LEU A 71 4.42 -5.42 13.95
CA LEU A 71 4.44 -5.87 12.55
C LEU A 71 5.07 -7.26 12.36
N GLY A 72 5.87 -7.74 13.31
CA GLY A 72 6.49 -9.08 13.22
C GLY A 72 7.34 -9.28 11.97
N GLY A 73 7.99 -8.22 11.47
CA GLY A 73 8.79 -8.23 10.24
C GLY A 73 7.99 -8.00 8.95
N LEU A 74 6.68 -7.79 9.03
CA LEU A 74 5.84 -7.48 7.88
C LEU A 74 6.11 -6.07 7.35
N LYS A 75 6.61 -5.97 6.11
CA LYS A 75 6.86 -4.69 5.44
C LYS A 75 5.58 -4.13 4.81
N TRP A 76 5.53 -2.80 4.63
CA TRP A 76 4.45 -2.10 3.95
C TRP A 76 4.09 -2.73 2.60
N ILE A 77 5.10 -2.86 1.72
CA ILE A 77 5.05 -3.55 0.43
C ILE A 77 6.23 -4.50 0.35
N GLN A 78 5.99 -5.75 -0.05
CA GLN A 78 7.03 -6.75 -0.31
C GLN A 78 6.58 -7.77 -1.36
N LYS A 79 7.54 -8.47 -1.96
CA LYS A 79 7.29 -9.56 -2.91
C LYS A 79 6.43 -10.63 -2.24
N GLY A 80 5.30 -10.99 -2.86
CA GLY A 80 4.39 -12.03 -2.35
C GLY A 80 3.32 -11.56 -1.34
N GLY A 81 3.19 -10.24 -1.12
CA GLY A 81 2.14 -9.67 -0.27
C GLY A 81 2.71 -9.02 0.98
N GLY A 82 2.64 -7.68 1.04
CA GLY A 82 2.97 -6.89 2.22
C GLY A 82 1.74 -6.55 3.05
N PHE A 83 1.96 -5.73 4.08
CA PHE A 83 0.90 -5.21 4.94
C PHE A 83 -0.23 -4.58 4.13
N TYR A 84 0.10 -3.72 3.16
CA TYR A 84 -0.92 -3.04 2.36
C TYR A 84 -1.77 -4.01 1.53
N SER A 85 -1.14 -5.02 0.90
CA SER A 85 -1.88 -6.02 0.11
C SER A 85 -2.84 -6.82 0.98
N LEU A 86 -2.43 -7.20 2.19
CA LEU A 86 -3.24 -7.92 3.17
C LEU A 86 -4.38 -7.07 3.72
N CYS A 87 -4.08 -5.83 4.10
CA CYS A 87 -5.07 -4.88 4.58
C CYS A 87 -6.10 -4.54 3.50
N ASN A 88 -5.66 -4.24 2.26
CA ASN A 88 -6.56 -3.97 1.14
C ASN A 88 -7.43 -5.19 0.80
N ALA A 89 -6.86 -6.40 0.83
CA ALA A 89 -7.64 -7.63 0.65
C ALA A 89 -8.69 -7.81 1.76
N LYS A 90 -8.41 -7.38 3.00
CA LYS A 90 -9.41 -7.39 4.08
C LYS A 90 -10.49 -6.34 3.96
N LEU A 91 -10.16 -5.15 3.44
CA LEU A 91 -11.13 -4.07 3.23
C LEU A 91 -11.96 -4.24 1.95
N LYS A 92 -11.52 -5.10 1.02
CA LYS A 92 -12.24 -5.44 -0.22
C LYS A 92 -13.10 -6.70 -0.10
N GLY A 93 -12.73 -7.59 0.82
CA GLY A 93 -13.31 -8.93 0.97
C GLY A 93 -14.62 -8.95 1.74
#